data_AF-A0A9W8Q8Y8-F1
#
_entry.id   AF-A0A9W8Q8Y8-F1
#
_cell.length_a   1.000
_cell.length_b   1.000
_cell.length_c   1.000
_cell.angle_alpha   90.00
_cell.angle_beta   90.00
_cell.angle_gamma   90.00
#
_symmetry.space_group_name_H-M   'P 1'
#
loop_
_entity.id
_entity.type
_entity.pdbx_description
1 polymer ?
#
loop_
_entity_poly.entity_id
_entity_poly.type
_entity_poly.pdbx_seq_one_letter_code
_entity_poly.pdbx_strand_id
1 'polypeptide(L)'
;MSDTLEAVFYPRYCFHLAPTANAWCFLRTRDLFTLQQRDGFEGEGLYFHRNLPIKWVRIVGVVVAIDEFGTFRAFTIDDSSGACIEAVISLTAPAPASDVATTSAPLGPFGQPATPYDHIDVGSVVDVKGALTTFRDAKQLKVERMTVLRGTAEEMRLWVKRSAFGRDVLEKPWALPEKTVRKCRKEAERSEAEAERKRERFKAASARKTGNAYEAQKRQGAAGDKKERPSRSRNDAQEFIEVLASSKGKFNALGL
;
A
#
# COMPACT_ATOMS: atom_id res chain seq x y z
N MET A 1 22.77 0.40 32.04
CA MET A 1 23.56 1.19 31.08
C MET A 1 23.44 0.49 29.75
N SER A 2 22.54 0.95 28.89
CA SER A 2 22.33 0.36 27.58
C SER A 2 23.04 1.27 26.59
N ASP A 3 24.12 0.77 25.98
CA ASP A 3 24.79 1.45 24.89
C ASP A 3 23.77 1.80 23.81
N THR A 4 23.39 3.06 23.74
CA THR A 4 22.62 3.63 22.64
C THR A 4 23.59 3.81 21.47
N LEU A 5 24.05 2.70 20.89
CA LEU A 5 24.57 2.75 19.52
C LEU A 5 23.42 3.29 18.68
N GLU A 6 23.52 4.54 18.24
CA GLU A 6 22.51 5.16 17.37
C GLU A 6 22.22 4.19 16.23
N ALA A 7 20.98 3.72 16.16
CA ALA A 7 20.60 2.75 15.15
C ALA A 7 20.82 3.37 13.77
N VAL A 8 21.67 2.75 12.94
CA VAL A 8 21.95 3.24 11.58
C VAL A 8 20.70 3.04 10.74
N PHE A 9 20.19 4.12 10.16
CA PHE A 9 19.08 4.05 9.22
C PHE A 9 19.61 3.88 7.80
N TYR A 10 19.08 2.89 7.11
CA TYR A 10 19.48 2.60 5.75
C TYR A 10 18.64 3.40 4.74
N PRO A 11 19.21 3.81 3.60
CA PRO A 11 18.45 4.47 2.54
C PRO A 11 17.40 3.55 1.90
N ARG A 12 16.42 4.15 1.21
CA ARG A 12 15.29 3.42 0.57
C ARG A 12 15.73 2.26 -0.30
N TYR A 13 16.83 2.40 -1.04
CA TYR A 13 17.36 1.33 -1.89
C TYR A 13 17.81 0.08 -1.12
N CYS A 14 17.91 0.13 0.22
CA CYS A 14 18.21 -1.02 1.07
C CYS A 14 16.97 -1.69 1.67
N PHE A 15 15.79 -1.08 1.60
CA PHE A 15 14.60 -1.56 2.34
C PHE A 15 14.16 -2.96 1.92
N HIS A 16 14.39 -3.36 0.68
CA HIS A 16 14.11 -4.72 0.20
C HIS A 16 14.90 -5.83 0.92
N LEU A 17 15.96 -5.48 1.64
CA LEU A 17 16.73 -6.40 2.48
C LEU A 17 16.25 -6.44 3.93
N ALA A 18 15.31 -5.57 4.31
CA ALA A 18 14.73 -5.59 5.65
C ALA A 18 13.86 -6.84 5.79
N PRO A 19 13.89 -7.52 6.95
CA PRO A 19 13.01 -8.66 7.21
C PRO A 19 11.52 -8.27 7.22
N THR A 20 11.22 -6.97 7.30
CA THR A 20 9.88 -6.38 7.29
C THR A 20 9.36 -6.01 5.90
N ALA A 21 10.20 -6.04 4.85
CA ALA A 21 9.86 -5.50 3.53
C ALA A 21 8.66 -6.18 2.86
N ASN A 22 8.58 -7.50 2.98
CA ASN A 22 7.52 -8.33 2.39
C ASN A 22 6.74 -9.10 3.47
N ALA A 23 6.59 -8.50 4.65
CA ALA A 23 5.98 -9.14 5.80
C ALA A 23 4.81 -8.32 6.34
N TRP A 24 3.77 -9.05 6.76
CA TRP A 24 2.74 -8.50 7.63
C TRP A 24 3.33 -8.39 9.05
N CYS A 25 3.85 -7.21 9.39
CA CYS A 25 4.52 -6.98 10.67
C CYS A 25 3.50 -7.15 11.80
N PHE A 26 3.64 -8.25 12.53
CA PHE A 26 2.66 -8.65 13.53
C PHE A 26 2.97 -7.95 14.85
N LEU A 27 2.18 -6.93 15.16
CA LEU A 27 2.40 -6.00 16.28
C LEU A 27 1.22 -6.06 17.24
N ARG A 28 1.43 -5.53 18.45
CA ARG A 28 0.32 -5.15 19.33
C ARG A 28 -0.19 -3.79 18.91
N THR A 29 -1.46 -3.52 19.19
CA THR A 29 -2.09 -2.25 18.85
C THR A 29 -1.36 -1.06 19.50
N ARG A 30 -1.01 -1.16 20.79
CA ARG A 30 -0.22 -0.13 21.48
C ARG A 30 1.10 0.17 20.80
N ASP A 31 1.79 -0.85 20.29
CA ASP A 31 3.12 -0.69 19.71
C ASP A 31 3.06 0.05 18.37
N LEU A 32 1.92 0.05 17.67
CA LEU A 32 1.70 0.83 16.44
C LEU A 32 1.85 2.33 16.68
N PHE A 33 1.40 2.81 17.84
CA PHE A 33 1.50 4.23 18.21
C PHE A 33 2.92 4.66 18.55
N THR A 34 3.81 3.71 18.84
CA THR A 34 5.24 3.98 19.06
C THR A 34 6.04 4.09 17.76
N LEU A 35 5.45 3.69 16.62
CA LEU A 35 6.12 3.74 15.33
C LEU A 35 6.30 5.17 14.85
N GLN A 36 7.54 5.51 14.53
CA GLN A 36 7.94 6.86 14.13
C GLN A 36 7.88 7.01 12.62
N GLN A 37 7.41 8.16 12.15
CA GLN A 37 7.63 8.58 10.78
C GLN A 37 8.92 9.41 10.74
N ARG A 38 9.68 9.28 9.66
CA ARG A 38 10.95 9.99 9.49
C ARG A 38 10.85 10.98 8.35
N ASP A 39 11.66 12.03 8.46
CA ASP A 39 11.83 13.04 7.44
C ASP A 39 12.15 12.42 6.07
N GLY A 40 11.43 12.85 5.04
CA GLY A 40 11.52 12.34 3.69
C GLY A 40 10.64 11.12 3.39
N PHE A 41 9.82 10.68 4.35
CA PHE A 41 8.85 9.58 4.21
C PHE A 41 7.43 9.98 4.64
N GLU A 42 7.19 11.28 4.83
CA GLU A 42 5.89 11.84 5.16
C GLU A 42 4.85 11.51 4.08
N GLY A 43 3.64 11.13 4.50
CA GLY A 43 2.55 10.80 3.59
C GLY A 43 2.68 9.46 2.83
N GLU A 44 3.82 8.77 2.89
CA GLU A 44 4.02 7.49 2.18
C GLU A 44 3.45 6.27 2.91
N GLY A 45 2.92 6.46 4.13
CA GLY A 45 2.46 5.36 4.99
C GLY A 45 3.62 4.45 5.44
N LEU A 46 4.84 5.00 5.51
CA LEU A 46 6.03 4.29 5.97
C LEU A 46 6.44 4.77 7.36
N TYR A 47 6.58 3.82 8.28
CA TYR A 47 6.97 4.07 9.66
C TYR A 47 8.16 3.20 10.04
N PHE A 48 8.73 3.44 11.22
CA PHE A 48 9.92 2.75 11.69
C PHE A 48 9.74 2.24 13.11
N HIS A 49 10.10 0.97 13.31
CA HIS A 49 10.40 0.41 14.62
C HIS A 49 11.91 0.34 14.76
N ARG A 50 12.51 1.19 15.60
CA ARG A 50 13.96 1.43 15.58
C ARG A 50 14.38 1.81 14.15
N ASN A 51 15.27 1.06 13.51
CA ASN A 51 15.66 1.27 12.11
C ASN A 51 14.94 0.36 11.10
N LEU A 52 14.01 -0.50 11.52
CA LEU A 52 13.25 -1.38 10.64
C LEU A 52 12.10 -0.61 9.95
N PRO A 53 12.02 -0.59 8.61
CA PRO A 53 10.91 0.03 7.89
C PRO A 53 9.66 -0.84 7.98
N ILE A 54 8.52 -0.26 8.35
CA ILE A 54 7.23 -0.93 8.53
C ILE A 54 6.16 -0.18 7.75
N LYS A 55 5.49 -0.90 6.85
CA LYS A 55 4.32 -0.40 6.10
C LYS A 55 3.10 -1.28 6.32
N TRP A 56 3.30 -2.58 6.16
CA TRP A 56 2.24 -3.59 6.27
C TRP A 56 2.22 -4.14 7.69
N VAL A 57 1.07 -4.01 8.34
CA VAL A 57 0.85 -4.37 9.73
C VAL A 57 -0.20 -5.46 9.82
N ARG A 58 -0.06 -6.33 10.81
CA ARG A 58 -1.08 -7.28 11.24
C ARG A 58 -1.36 -7.11 12.72
N ILE A 59 -2.65 -7.11 13.07
CA ILE A 59 -3.13 -7.14 14.46
C ILE A 59 -4.23 -8.20 14.59
N VAL A 60 -4.48 -8.62 15.83
CA VAL A 60 -5.61 -9.49 16.18
C VAL A 60 -6.25 -8.93 17.43
N GLY A 61 -7.57 -8.72 17.39
CA GLY A 61 -8.30 -8.16 18.51
C GLY A 61 -9.82 -8.24 18.32
N VAL A 62 -10.55 -7.80 19.33
CA VAL A 62 -12.01 -7.73 19.36
C VAL A 62 -12.47 -6.43 18.72
N VAL A 63 -13.52 -6.49 17.90
CA VAL A 63 -14.23 -5.30 17.43
C VAL A 63 -15.04 -4.73 18.59
N VAL A 64 -14.74 -3.52 19.03
CA VAL A 64 -15.42 -2.85 20.16
C VAL A 64 -16.37 -1.74 19.72
N ALA A 65 -16.21 -1.23 18.51
CA ALA A 65 -17.14 -0.27 17.89
C ALA A 65 -17.10 -0.40 16.37
N ILE A 66 -18.20 -0.03 15.72
CA ILE A 66 -18.32 0.06 14.27
C ILE A 66 -18.96 1.41 13.95
N ASP A 67 -18.29 2.20 13.13
CA ASP A 67 -18.77 3.49 12.64
C ASP A 67 -18.95 3.43 11.13
N GLU A 68 -20.15 3.76 10.67
CA GLU A 68 -20.51 3.75 9.26
C GLU A 68 -20.62 5.16 8.71
N PHE A 69 -19.82 5.45 7.69
CA PHE A 69 -19.83 6.69 6.96
C PHE A 69 -20.20 6.42 5.49
N GLY A 70 -20.71 7.42 4.79
CA GLY A 70 -21.20 7.24 3.42
C GLY A 70 -20.14 6.67 2.44
N THR A 71 -18.85 6.91 2.68
CA THR A 71 -17.76 6.47 1.79
C THR A 71 -16.78 5.49 2.44
N PHE A 72 -16.93 5.19 3.72
CA PHE A 72 -16.05 4.26 4.42
C PHE A 72 -16.70 3.70 5.69
N ARG A 73 -16.22 2.56 6.15
CA ARG A 73 -16.58 1.93 7.43
C ARG A 73 -15.34 1.83 8.29
N ALA A 74 -15.46 2.18 9.57
CA ALA A 74 -14.38 2.08 10.54
C ALA A 74 -14.75 1.05 11.62
N PHE A 75 -13.80 0.19 11.95
CA PHE A 75 -13.91 -0.79 13.03
C PHE A 75 -12.90 -0.42 14.10
N THR A 76 -13.33 -0.19 15.32
CA THR A 76 -12.40 0.00 16.45
C THR A 76 -11.98 -1.35 16.98
N ILE A 77 -10.69 -1.67 16.94
CA ILE A 77 -10.13 -2.96 17.34
C ILE A 77 -9.34 -2.83 18.65
N ASP A 78 -9.64 -3.68 19.63
CA ASP A 78 -8.93 -3.81 20.90
C ASP A 78 -8.22 -5.17 20.99
N ASP A 79 -6.90 -5.19 21.19
CA ASP A 79 -6.10 -6.40 21.41
C ASP A 79 -5.65 -6.59 22.87
N SER A 80 -6.24 -5.81 23.78
CA SER A 80 -5.94 -5.74 25.21
C SER A 80 -4.50 -5.35 25.53
N SER A 81 -3.75 -4.77 24.58
CA SER A 81 -2.39 -4.26 24.84
C SER A 81 -2.37 -2.88 25.51
N GLY A 82 -3.55 -2.28 25.74
CA GLY A 82 -3.72 -0.97 26.36
C GLY A 82 -3.96 0.18 25.37
N ALA A 83 -4.30 -0.12 24.11
CA ALA A 83 -4.74 0.86 23.12
C ALA A 83 -5.67 0.19 22.10
N CYS A 84 -6.60 0.98 21.54
CA CYS A 84 -7.43 0.59 20.40
C CYS A 84 -6.94 1.27 19.12
N ILE A 85 -7.30 0.73 17.96
CA ILE A 85 -7.02 1.36 16.67
C ILE A 85 -8.21 1.23 15.72
N GLU A 86 -8.44 2.28 14.94
CA GLU A 86 -9.43 2.27 13.88
C GLU A 86 -8.88 1.52 12.65
N ALA A 87 -9.62 0.51 12.20
CA ALA A 87 -9.40 -0.22 10.97
C ALA A 87 -10.45 0.21 9.94
N VAL A 88 -10.01 0.93 8.91
CA VAL A 88 -10.86 1.62 7.94
C VAL A 88 -10.90 0.88 6.61
N ILE A 89 -12.12 0.73 6.08
CA ILE A 89 -12.41 0.16 4.76
C ILE A 89 -13.11 1.21 3.92
N SER A 90 -12.55 1.51 2.74
CA SER A 90 -13.20 2.39 1.77
C SER A 90 -14.37 1.67 1.10
N LEU A 91 -15.53 2.29 1.12
CA LEU A 91 -16.71 1.87 0.38
C LEU A 91 -16.68 2.66 -0.93
N THR A 92 -16.14 2.07 -1.99
CA THR A 92 -16.12 2.72 -3.31
C THR A 92 -17.56 3.01 -3.73
N ALA A 93 -17.89 4.28 -4.00
CA ALA A 93 -19.16 4.63 -4.63
C ALA A 93 -19.22 3.94 -6.01
N PRO A 94 -20.38 3.37 -6.42
CA PRO A 94 -20.51 2.79 -7.76
C PRO A 94 -20.13 3.85 -8.79
N ALA A 95 -19.14 3.53 -9.65
CA ALA A 95 -18.75 4.42 -10.72
C ALA A 95 -19.98 4.74 -11.59
N PRO A 96 -20.15 5.99 -12.08
CA PRO A 96 -21.22 6.28 -13.03
C PRO A 96 -21.04 5.37 -14.25
N ALA A 97 -22.10 4.64 -14.59
CA ALA A 97 -22.14 3.60 -15.61
C ALA A 97 -21.41 4.05 -16.89
N SER A 98 -20.23 3.48 -17.11
CA SER A 98 -19.64 3.42 -18.44
C SER A 98 -19.99 2.04 -18.97
N ASP A 99 -20.78 2.01 -20.04
CA ASP A 99 -21.32 0.81 -20.68
C ASP A 99 -20.21 -0.08 -21.27
N VAL A 100 -19.49 -0.84 -20.44
CA VAL A 100 -18.71 -2.02 -20.87
C VAL A 100 -18.63 -3.06 -19.74
N ALA A 101 -19.36 -4.17 -19.95
CA ALA A 101 -19.16 -5.52 -19.41
C ALA A 101 -19.04 -5.72 -17.87
N THR A 102 -20.19 -6.06 -17.29
CA THR A 102 -20.46 -7.04 -16.23
C THR A 102 -19.26 -7.58 -15.44
N THR A 103 -18.98 -6.95 -14.29
CA THR A 103 -18.75 -7.68 -13.04
C THR A 103 -19.81 -7.21 -12.06
N SER A 104 -20.90 -7.99 -11.94
CA SER A 104 -21.95 -7.73 -10.96
C SER A 104 -21.32 -7.71 -9.56
N ALA A 105 -21.36 -6.57 -8.88
CA ALA A 105 -21.06 -6.51 -7.45
C ALA A 105 -21.94 -7.54 -6.72
N PRO A 106 -21.42 -8.30 -5.74
CA PRO A 106 -22.24 -9.25 -5.00
C PRO A 106 -23.42 -8.51 -4.37
N LEU A 107 -24.64 -8.99 -4.63
CA LEU A 107 -25.85 -8.48 -4.01
C LEU A 107 -25.99 -9.15 -2.64
N GLY A 108 -26.11 -8.35 -1.59
CA GLY A 108 -26.46 -8.80 -0.25
C GLY A 108 -27.94 -9.22 -0.15
N PRO A 109 -28.40 -9.61 1.05
CA PRO A 109 -29.82 -9.81 1.31
C PRO A 109 -30.61 -8.59 0.82
N PHE A 110 -31.76 -8.83 0.17
CA PHE A 110 -32.64 -7.78 -0.37
C PHE A 110 -32.10 -6.97 -1.57
N GLY A 111 -31.05 -7.45 -2.26
CA GLY A 111 -30.61 -6.82 -3.52
C GLY A 111 -29.85 -5.52 -3.33
N GLN A 112 -29.36 -5.24 -2.12
CA GLN A 112 -28.43 -4.14 -1.85
C GLN A 112 -26.99 -4.54 -2.22
N PRO A 113 -26.11 -3.59 -2.60
CA PRO A 113 -24.69 -3.89 -2.80
C PRO A 113 -24.11 -4.47 -1.50
N ALA A 114 -23.47 -5.65 -1.56
CA ALA A 114 -22.85 -6.24 -0.39
C ALA A 114 -21.73 -5.33 0.12
N THR A 115 -21.91 -4.78 1.31
CA THR A 115 -20.88 -4.03 2.03
C THR A 115 -19.76 -4.99 2.41
N PRO A 116 -18.48 -4.66 2.11
CA PRO A 116 -17.37 -5.49 2.55
C PRO A 116 -17.40 -5.67 4.07
N TYR A 117 -17.28 -6.93 4.50
CA TYR A 117 -17.27 -7.31 5.93
C TYR A 117 -18.57 -7.01 6.69
N ASP A 118 -19.72 -7.00 6.00
CA ASP A 118 -21.03 -6.81 6.62
C ASP A 118 -21.36 -7.82 7.74
N HIS A 119 -20.83 -9.04 7.61
CA HIS A 119 -21.01 -10.14 8.57
C HIS A 119 -20.19 -9.99 9.87
N ILE A 120 -19.39 -8.92 10.00
CA ILE A 120 -18.60 -8.65 11.20
C ILE A 120 -19.35 -7.67 12.07
N ASP A 121 -19.55 -8.05 13.33
CA ASP A 121 -20.27 -7.27 14.34
C ASP A 121 -19.40 -7.00 15.57
N VAL A 122 -19.82 -6.06 16.43
CA VAL A 122 -19.22 -5.79 17.74
C VAL A 122 -19.14 -7.08 18.55
N GLY A 123 -17.99 -7.33 19.17
CA GLY A 123 -17.67 -8.58 19.87
C GLY A 123 -16.99 -9.64 18.98
N SER A 124 -16.97 -9.46 17.65
CA SER A 124 -16.22 -10.35 16.77
C SER A 124 -14.71 -10.23 17.00
N VAL A 125 -14.01 -11.37 17.07
CA VAL A 125 -12.54 -11.39 17.09
C VAL A 125 -12.04 -11.44 15.65
N VAL A 126 -11.17 -10.52 15.27
CA VAL A 126 -10.70 -10.36 13.89
C VAL A 126 -9.17 -10.38 13.78
N ASP A 127 -8.66 -11.02 12.74
CA ASP A 127 -7.29 -10.88 12.23
C ASP A 127 -7.29 -9.85 11.11
N VAL A 128 -6.66 -8.70 11.37
CA VAL A 128 -6.62 -7.55 10.47
C VAL A 128 -5.23 -7.40 9.90
N LYS A 129 -5.15 -7.28 8.58
CA LYS A 129 -3.95 -6.99 7.80
C LYS A 129 -4.20 -5.72 7.00
N GLY A 130 -3.34 -4.73 7.15
CA GLY A 130 -3.51 -3.43 6.51
C GLY A 130 -2.25 -2.60 6.41
N ALA A 131 -2.35 -1.50 5.67
CA ALA A 131 -1.35 -0.44 5.68
C ALA A 131 -1.61 0.48 6.87
N LEU A 132 -0.55 0.83 7.62
CA LEU A 132 -0.64 1.88 8.62
C LEU A 132 -0.72 3.24 7.94
N THR A 133 -1.62 4.10 8.39
CA THR A 133 -1.80 5.46 7.87
C THR A 133 -2.03 6.43 9.02
N THR A 134 -1.90 7.73 8.76
CA THR A 134 -2.18 8.79 9.73
C THR A 134 -3.21 9.75 9.15
N PHE A 135 -4.23 10.05 9.95
CA PHE A 135 -5.28 11.02 9.62
C PHE A 135 -5.51 11.91 10.83
N ARG A 136 -5.36 13.23 10.65
CA ARG A 136 -5.47 14.22 11.73
C ARG A 136 -4.66 13.83 12.97
N ASP A 137 -3.39 13.48 12.73
CA ASP A 137 -2.42 13.05 13.74
C ASP A 137 -2.74 11.74 14.48
N ALA A 138 -3.86 11.09 14.17
CA ALA A 138 -4.22 9.77 14.68
C ALA A 138 -3.79 8.67 13.70
N LYS A 139 -3.23 7.58 14.23
CA LYS A 139 -2.89 6.40 13.42
C LYS A 139 -4.11 5.51 13.23
N GLN A 140 -4.31 5.05 12.00
CA GLN A 140 -5.38 4.12 11.63
C GLN A 140 -4.85 3.07 10.64
N LEU A 141 -5.50 1.91 10.57
CA LEU A 141 -5.17 0.86 9.61
C LEU A 141 -6.10 0.92 8.41
N LYS A 142 -5.55 1.17 7.22
CA LYS A 142 -6.28 0.91 5.98
C LYS A 142 -6.30 -0.60 5.73
N VAL A 143 -7.48 -1.21 5.82
CA VAL A 143 -7.63 -2.67 5.74
C VAL A 143 -7.41 -3.16 4.31
N GLU A 144 -6.50 -4.12 4.16
CA GLU A 144 -6.30 -4.89 2.93
C GLU A 144 -6.99 -6.26 3.02
N ARG A 145 -6.98 -6.86 4.22
CA ARG A 145 -7.65 -8.12 4.50
C ARG A 145 -8.06 -8.19 5.97
N MET A 146 -9.30 -8.56 6.23
CA MET A 146 -9.81 -8.84 7.56
C MET A 146 -10.50 -10.21 7.58
N THR A 147 -10.30 -11.00 8.65
CA THR A 147 -10.94 -12.32 8.79
C THR A 147 -11.40 -12.53 10.22
N VAL A 148 -12.64 -12.98 10.39
CA VAL A 148 -13.17 -13.38 11.70
C VAL A 148 -12.49 -14.67 12.15
N LEU A 149 -12.03 -14.70 13.41
CA LEU A 149 -11.46 -15.88 14.05
C LEU A 149 -12.54 -16.64 14.81
N ARG A 150 -12.50 -17.97 14.71
CA ARG A 150 -13.47 -18.84 15.37
C ARG A 150 -12.85 -19.46 16.61
N GLY A 151 -13.09 -18.79 17.75
CA GLY A 151 -12.77 -19.28 19.08
C GLY A 151 -11.34 -19.00 19.54
N THR A 152 -11.14 -19.15 20.85
CA THR A 152 -9.91 -18.76 21.56
C THR A 152 -8.68 -19.55 21.11
N ALA A 153 -8.83 -20.78 20.61
CA ALA A 153 -7.69 -21.57 20.14
C ALA A 153 -6.99 -20.95 18.92
N GLU A 154 -7.75 -20.34 17.99
CA GLU A 154 -7.18 -19.64 16.83
C GLU A 154 -6.46 -18.36 17.25
N GLU A 155 -7.07 -17.60 18.15
CA GLU A 155 -6.50 -16.40 18.75
C GLU A 155 -5.16 -16.71 19.44
N MET A 156 -5.11 -17.74 20.28
CA MET A 156 -3.90 -18.16 20.98
C MET A 156 -2.76 -18.53 20.00
N ARG A 157 -3.07 -19.22 18.89
CA ARG A 157 -2.07 -19.53 17.84
C ARG A 157 -1.52 -18.25 17.22
N LEU A 158 -2.35 -17.23 17.03
CA LEU A 158 -1.90 -15.96 16.49
C LEU A 158 -1.08 -15.16 17.50
N TRP A 159 -1.40 -15.21 18.79
CA TRP A 159 -0.56 -14.60 19.83
C TRP A 159 0.82 -15.22 19.92
N VAL A 160 0.92 -16.55 19.76
CA VAL A 160 2.21 -17.25 19.68
C VAL A 160 3.01 -16.75 18.47
N LYS A 161 2.35 -16.63 17.29
CA LYS A 161 2.99 -16.08 16.07
C LYS A 161 3.46 -14.64 16.24
N ARG A 162 2.64 -13.77 16.85
CA ARG A 162 2.99 -12.38 17.17
C ARG A 162 4.21 -12.32 18.08
N SER A 163 4.23 -13.14 19.13
CA SER A 163 5.34 -13.20 20.09
C SER A 163 6.62 -13.70 19.44
N ALA A 164 6.54 -14.71 18.57
CA ALA A 164 7.69 -15.18 17.79
C ALA A 164 8.21 -14.09 16.85
N PHE A 165 7.33 -13.38 16.13
CA PHE A 165 7.72 -12.28 15.25
C PHE A 165 8.45 -11.15 16.01
N GLY A 166 7.95 -10.79 17.20
CA GLY A 166 8.62 -9.81 18.07
C GLY A 166 10.06 -10.22 18.40
N ARG A 167 10.25 -11.43 18.95
CA ARG A 167 11.58 -11.95 19.32
C ARG A 167 12.51 -12.17 18.13
N ASP A 168 11.97 -12.72 17.05
CA ASP A 168 12.78 -13.19 15.92
C ASP A 168 13.11 -12.09 14.92
N VAL A 169 12.32 -11.01 14.89
CA VAL A 169 12.44 -9.92 13.90
C VAL A 169 12.62 -8.56 14.57
N LEU A 170 11.67 -8.12 15.40
CA LEU A 170 11.64 -6.73 15.90
C LEU A 170 12.71 -6.44 16.96
N GLU A 171 12.99 -7.40 17.82
CA GLU A 171 13.97 -7.26 18.90
C GLU A 171 15.42 -7.30 18.37
N LYS A 172 15.65 -7.92 17.21
CA LYS A 172 16.98 -8.05 16.61
C LYS A 172 17.38 -6.75 15.91
N PRO A 173 18.62 -6.26 16.11
CA PRO A 173 19.11 -5.10 15.38
C PRO A 173 19.20 -5.42 13.89
N TRP A 174 18.62 -4.57 13.04
CA TRP A 174 18.82 -4.69 11.61
C TRP A 174 20.12 -4.00 11.22
N ALA A 175 21.12 -4.77 10.80
CA ALA A 175 22.40 -4.25 10.38
C ALA A 175 22.80 -4.84 9.02
N LEU A 176 23.16 -3.99 8.08
CA LEU A 176 23.69 -4.34 6.77
C LEU A 176 25.18 -4.03 6.71
N PRO A 177 26.01 -4.96 6.19
CA PRO A 177 27.41 -4.69 5.90
C PRO A 177 27.55 -3.52 4.91
N GLU A 178 28.56 -2.68 5.09
CA GLU A 178 28.78 -1.52 4.22
C GLU A 178 28.96 -1.92 2.74
N LYS A 179 29.57 -3.08 2.47
CA LYS A 179 29.69 -3.65 1.12
C LYS A 179 28.31 -3.89 0.48
N THR A 180 27.33 -4.34 1.26
CA THR A 180 25.95 -4.56 0.81
C THR A 180 25.28 -3.23 0.51
N VAL A 181 25.42 -2.23 1.39
CA VAL A 181 24.87 -0.88 1.18
C VAL A 181 25.45 -0.25 -0.09
N ARG A 182 26.77 -0.32 -0.29
CA ARG A 182 27.45 0.17 -1.51
C ARG A 182 26.97 -0.56 -2.76
N LYS A 183 26.72 -1.87 -2.68
CA LYS A 183 26.15 -2.65 -3.79
C LYS A 183 24.74 -2.19 -4.12
N CYS A 184 23.86 -2.07 -3.12
CA CYS A 184 22.49 -1.58 -3.32
C CYS A 184 22.47 -0.19 -3.93
N ARG A 185 23.35 0.72 -3.49
CA ARG A 185 23.49 2.06 -4.06
C ARG A 185 23.83 2.01 -5.55
N LYS A 186 24.86 1.27 -5.94
CA LYS A 186 25.27 1.13 -7.36
C LYS A 186 24.16 0.52 -8.23
N GLU A 187 23.43 -0.45 -7.68
CA GLU A 187 22.32 -1.09 -8.38
C GLU A 187 21.11 -0.15 -8.53
N ALA A 188 20.83 0.68 -7.53
CA ALA A 188 19.78 1.71 -7.61
C ALA A 188 20.12 2.79 -8.62
N GLU A 189 21.34 3.35 -8.57
CA GLU A 189 21.82 4.36 -9.53
C GLU A 189 21.77 3.83 -10.98
N ARG A 190 22.14 2.56 -11.20
CA ARG A 190 22.02 1.91 -12.52
C ARG A 190 20.56 1.79 -12.96
N SER A 191 19.69 1.34 -12.05
CA SER A 191 18.26 1.17 -12.35
C SER A 191 17.58 2.51 -12.67
N GLU A 192 17.95 3.57 -11.96
CA GLU A 192 17.44 4.94 -12.20
C GLU A 192 17.90 5.47 -13.56
N ALA A 193 19.18 5.31 -13.90
CA ALA A 193 19.71 5.70 -15.21
C ALA A 193 19.05 4.92 -16.38
N GLU A 194 18.78 3.62 -16.19
CA GLU A 194 18.04 2.81 -17.17
C GLU A 194 16.58 3.27 -17.30
N ALA A 195 15.91 3.58 -16.18
CA ALA A 195 14.54 4.08 -16.17
C ALA A 195 14.42 5.46 -16.84
N GLU A 196 15.38 6.36 -16.59
CA GLU A 196 15.46 7.68 -17.22
C GLU A 196 15.63 7.55 -18.74
N ARG A 197 16.59 6.74 -19.20
CA ARG A 197 16.77 6.45 -20.63
C ARG A 197 15.51 5.87 -21.28
N LYS A 198 14.81 4.97 -20.57
CA LYS A 198 13.54 4.41 -21.06
C LYS A 198 12.45 5.49 -21.15
N ARG A 199 12.37 6.39 -20.16
CA ARG A 199 11.43 7.51 -20.15
C ARG A 199 11.71 8.51 -21.26
N GLU A 200 12.97 8.84 -21.53
CA GLU A 200 13.38 9.69 -22.64
C GLU A 200 13.04 9.06 -23.99
N ARG A 201 13.34 7.77 -24.17
CA ARG A 201 12.99 7.02 -25.39
C ARG A 201 11.47 7.01 -25.62
N PHE A 202 10.69 6.83 -24.55
CA PHE A 202 9.23 6.87 -24.64
C PHE A 202 8.71 8.27 -24.98
N LYS A 203 9.23 9.33 -24.35
CA LYS A 203 8.89 10.73 -24.68
C LYS A 203 9.20 11.06 -26.14
N ALA A 204 10.38 10.66 -26.63
CA ALA A 204 10.78 10.88 -28.03
C ALA A 204 9.90 10.11 -29.02
N ALA A 205 9.54 8.86 -28.71
CA ALA A 205 8.61 8.06 -29.53
C ALA A 205 7.20 8.67 -29.56
N SER A 206 6.70 9.13 -28.41
CA SER A 206 5.40 9.81 -28.32
C SER A 206 5.40 11.12 -29.12
N ALA A 207 6.44 11.96 -28.99
CA ALA A 207 6.54 13.22 -29.75
C ALA A 207 6.55 12.99 -31.27
N ARG A 208 7.26 11.95 -31.74
CA ARG A 208 7.23 11.54 -33.16
C ARG A 208 5.84 11.09 -33.60
N LYS A 209 5.13 10.32 -32.76
CA LYS A 209 3.76 9.84 -33.03
C LYS A 209 2.76 11.01 -33.12
N THR A 210 2.88 12.00 -32.23
CA THR A 210 2.05 13.22 -32.24
C THR A 210 2.36 14.11 -33.45
N GLY A 211 3.64 14.29 -33.79
CA GLY A 211 4.06 15.05 -34.98
C GLY A 211 3.56 14.44 -36.29
N ASN A 212 3.70 13.11 -36.44
CA ASN A 212 3.16 12.38 -37.59
C ASN A 212 1.63 12.44 -37.66
N ALA A 213 0.94 12.41 -36.52
CA ALA A 213 -0.52 12.56 -36.47
C ALA A 213 -0.97 13.99 -36.86
N TYR A 214 -0.23 15.01 -36.45
CA TYR A 214 -0.48 16.40 -36.84
C TYR A 214 -0.24 16.63 -38.33
N GLU A 215 0.83 16.08 -38.91
CA GLU A 215 1.05 16.13 -40.36
C GLU A 215 -0.02 15.35 -41.14
N ALA A 216 -0.44 14.18 -40.65
CA ALA A 216 -1.51 13.40 -41.27
C ALA A 216 -2.86 14.14 -41.22
N GLN A 217 -3.18 14.83 -40.11
CA GLN A 217 -4.37 15.68 -40.00
C GLN A 217 -4.29 16.92 -40.89
N LYS A 218 -3.11 17.54 -41.03
CA LYS A 218 -2.91 18.66 -41.96
C LYS A 218 -3.09 18.24 -43.41
N ARG A 219 -2.69 17.03 -43.78
CA ARG A 219 -2.94 16.43 -45.11
C ARG A 219 -4.42 16.07 -45.32
N GLN A 220 -5.13 15.64 -44.27
CA GLN A 220 -6.56 15.31 -44.33
C GLN A 220 -7.47 16.55 -44.26
N GLY A 221 -7.05 17.66 -43.63
CA GLY A 221 -7.81 18.92 -43.58
C GLY A 221 -7.95 19.66 -44.92
N ALA A 222 -7.38 19.13 -46.01
CA ALA A 222 -7.63 19.59 -47.37
C ALA A 222 -8.83 18.88 -48.04
N ALA A 223 -9.41 17.85 -47.42
CA ALA A 223 -10.66 17.22 -47.84
C ALA A 223 -11.60 17.14 -46.64
N GLY A 224 -12.78 17.73 -46.77
CA GLY A 224 -13.63 18.12 -45.65
C GLY A 224 -14.10 17.01 -44.69
N ASP A 225 -14.63 17.56 -43.59
CA ASP A 225 -15.65 17.03 -42.69
C ASP A 225 -15.21 16.58 -41.29
N LYS A 226 -15.84 17.21 -40.29
CA LYS A 226 -15.51 17.13 -38.86
C LYS A 226 -16.25 15.94 -38.24
N LYS A 227 -15.51 15.01 -37.64
CA LYS A 227 -16.06 14.07 -36.65
C LYS A 227 -15.16 13.99 -35.43
N GLU A 228 -15.69 14.41 -34.29
CA GLU A 228 -15.02 14.37 -32.99
C GLU A 228 -14.66 12.92 -32.59
N ARG A 229 -13.42 12.71 -32.11
CA ARG A 229 -12.93 11.43 -31.59
C ARG A 229 -12.32 11.62 -30.21
N PRO A 230 -13.01 11.28 -29.12
CA PRO A 230 -12.40 11.15 -27.80
C PRO A 230 -12.20 9.67 -27.47
N SER A 231 -11.02 9.11 -27.75
CA SER A 231 -10.64 7.78 -27.22
C SER A 231 -9.15 7.46 -27.21
N ARG A 232 -8.28 8.22 -27.92
CA ARG A 232 -6.83 7.91 -27.99
C ARG A 232 -6.02 8.38 -26.78
N SER A 233 -6.37 9.52 -26.19
CA SER A 233 -5.63 10.12 -25.06
C SER A 233 -5.64 9.24 -23.79
N ARG A 234 -6.74 8.52 -23.54
CA ARG A 234 -6.88 7.59 -22.41
C ARG A 234 -5.90 6.42 -22.52
N ASN A 235 -5.74 5.86 -23.72
CA ASN A 235 -4.83 4.73 -23.94
C ASN A 235 -3.36 5.15 -23.82
N ASP A 236 -2.96 6.31 -24.34
CA ASP A 236 -1.58 6.79 -24.22
C ASP A 236 -1.22 7.14 -22.75
N ALA A 237 -2.19 7.66 -21.96
CA ALA A 237 -2.01 7.90 -20.53
C ALA A 237 -1.92 6.59 -19.71
N GLN A 238 -2.70 5.58 -20.09
CA GLN A 238 -2.68 4.28 -19.44
C GLN A 238 -1.39 3.50 -19.76
N GLU A 239 -0.92 3.57 -21.00
CA GLU A 239 0.38 3.02 -21.44
C GLU A 239 1.56 3.71 -20.73
N PHE A 240 1.47 5.03 -20.48
CA PHE A 240 2.45 5.77 -19.67
C PHE A 240 2.45 5.33 -18.19
N ILE A 241 1.26 5.14 -17.59
CA ILE A 241 1.11 4.60 -16.23
C ILE A 241 1.67 3.17 -16.14
N GLU A 242 1.44 2.34 -17.17
CA GLU A 242 1.91 0.97 -17.23
C GLU A 242 3.44 0.89 -17.39
N VAL A 243 4.05 1.81 -18.13
CA VAL A 243 5.52 1.97 -18.22
C VAL A 243 6.13 2.41 -16.89
N LEU A 244 5.49 3.35 -16.17
CA LEU A 244 5.88 3.72 -14.80
C LEU A 244 5.75 2.53 -13.84
N ALA A 245 4.66 1.77 -13.94
CA ALA A 245 4.42 0.58 -13.11
C ALA A 245 5.34 -0.60 -13.46
N SER A 246 5.81 -0.73 -14.70
CA SER A 246 6.77 -1.75 -15.15
C SER A 246 8.19 -1.51 -14.60
N SER A 247 8.44 -0.34 -14.01
CA SER A 247 9.70 -0.01 -13.32
C SER A 247 9.75 -0.52 -11.87
N LYS A 248 8.73 -1.29 -11.43
CA LYS A 248 8.62 -1.99 -10.15
C LYS A 248 9.69 -3.09 -10.01
N GLY A 249 10.94 -2.67 -9.83
CA GLY A 249 12.05 -3.56 -9.49
C GLY A 249 12.06 -3.93 -8.01
N LYS A 250 13.10 -4.66 -7.61
CA LYS A 250 13.37 -5.06 -6.21
C LYS A 250 13.33 -3.91 -5.19
N PHE A 251 13.54 -2.67 -5.61
CA PHE A 251 13.55 -1.49 -4.74
C PHE A 251 12.15 -0.99 -4.34
N ASN A 252 11.09 -1.59 -4.90
CA ASN A 252 9.69 -1.33 -4.55
C ASN A 252 9.12 -2.42 -3.60
N ALA A 253 9.96 -3.06 -2.78
CA ALA A 253 9.52 -4.15 -1.89
C ALA A 253 8.40 -3.71 -0.92
N LEU A 254 8.37 -2.43 -0.56
CA LEU A 254 7.34 -1.85 0.29
C LEU A 254 6.18 -1.24 -0.51
N GLY A 255 6.03 -1.48 -1.81
CA GLY A 255 4.95 -0.82 -2.59
C GLY A 255 5.07 0.71 -2.58
N LEU A 256 6.30 1.23 -2.49
CA LEU A 256 6.68 2.65 -2.51
C LEU A 256 7.17 3.05 -3.90
#